data_AF-A0A6B3FYU9-F1
#
_entry.id   AF-A0A6B3FYU9-F1
#
_cell.length_a   1.000
_cell.length_b   1.000
_cell.length_c   1.000
_cell.angle_alpha   90.00
_cell.angle_beta   90.00
_cell.angle_gamma   90.00
#
_symmetry.space_group_name_H-M   'P 1'
#
loop_
_entity.id
_entity.type
_entity.pdbx_description
1 polymer ?
#
loop_
_entity_poly.entity_id
_entity_poly.type
_entity_poly.pdbx_seq_one_letter_code
_entity_poly.pdbx_strand_id
1 'polypeptide(L)'
;LVAFLLVAAADLAGLLTGAEAVHLVAKPLLMPLLAGYAALRGAPRLLVAALLFGWGGDVFLLADNDLAFLVGMGSFAVGHVCYLTLFGRGEGRGRAPASLVTGAGYAVVLVVFLVLIW
;
A
#
# COMPACT_ATOMS: atom_id res chain seq x y z
N LEU A 1 0.56 7.06 -15.16
CA LEU A 1 1.42 5.86 -15.22
C LEU A 1 2.89 6.20 -15.51
N VAL A 2 3.22 6.85 -16.63
CA VAL A 2 4.61 7.23 -16.94
C VAL A 2 5.25 8.07 -15.83
N ALA A 3 4.53 9.07 -15.31
CA ALA A 3 5.01 9.86 -14.19
C ALA A 3 5.20 9.04 -12.88
N PHE A 4 4.37 8.02 -12.63
CA PHE A 4 4.56 7.11 -11.49
C PHE A 4 5.83 6.25 -11.66
N LEU A 5 6.05 5.71 -12.88
CA LEU A 5 7.24 4.92 -13.19
C LEU A 5 8.53 5.74 -13.09
N LEU A 6 8.50 7.02 -13.49
CA LEU A 6 9.64 7.92 -13.36
C LEU A 6 9.98 8.21 -11.89
N VAL A 7 8.96 8.47 -11.05
CA VAL A 7 9.17 8.69 -9.61
C VAL A 7 9.65 7.40 -8.93
N ALA A 8 9.17 6.22 -9.36
CA ALA A 8 9.61 4.94 -8.80
C ALA A 8 11.06 4.62 -9.16
N ALA A 9 11.46 4.91 -10.41
CA ALA A 9 12.84 4.78 -10.83
C ALA A 9 13.76 5.76 -10.09
N ALA A 10 13.31 6.99 -9.82
CA ALA A 10 14.06 7.98 -9.05
C ALA A 10 14.22 7.59 -7.58
N ASP A 11 13.17 7.05 -6.95
CA ASP A 11 13.23 6.53 -5.57
C ASP A 11 14.23 5.38 -5.46
N LEU A 12 14.17 4.42 -6.39
CA LEU A 12 15.07 3.28 -6.43
C LEU A 12 16.52 3.70 -6.69
N ALA A 13 16.74 4.67 -7.58
CA ALA A 13 18.06 5.25 -7.80
C ALA A 13 18.58 5.95 -6.55
N GLY A 14 17.74 6.72 -5.84
CA GLY A 14 18.08 7.40 -4.60
C GLY A 14 18.49 6.43 -3.49
N LEU A 15 17.77 5.32 -3.34
CA LEU A 15 18.11 4.21 -2.45
C LEU A 15 19.47 3.59 -2.78
N LEU A 16 19.73 3.31 -4.06
CA LEU A 16 20.99 2.70 -4.51
C LEU A 16 22.19 3.63 -4.36
N THR A 17 22.00 4.94 -4.48
CA THR A 17 23.06 5.94 -4.34
C THR A 17 23.23 6.47 -2.92
N GLY A 18 22.44 6.00 -1.95
CA GLY A 18 22.45 6.52 -0.57
C GLY A 18 22.00 7.97 -0.44
N ALA A 19 21.25 8.48 -1.42
CA ALA A 19 20.75 9.85 -1.44
C ALA A 19 19.43 9.93 -0.65
N GLU A 20 19.54 9.96 0.66
CA GLU A 20 18.42 9.89 1.61
C GLU A 20 17.37 10.98 1.38
N ALA A 21 17.80 12.19 0.99
CA ALA A 21 16.89 13.30 0.64
C ALA A 21 16.02 13.02 -0.60
N VAL A 22 16.54 12.28 -1.59
CA VAL A 22 15.77 11.91 -2.79
C VAL A 22 14.75 10.83 -2.44
N HIS A 23 15.14 9.86 -1.61
CA HIS A 23 14.25 8.81 -1.10
C HIS A 23 13.10 9.39 -0.26
N LEU A 24 13.41 10.31 0.65
CA LEU A 24 12.44 10.95 1.54
C LEU A 24 11.37 11.78 0.80
N VAL A 25 11.68 12.30 -0.39
CA VAL A 25 10.76 13.10 -1.19
C VAL A 25 10.06 12.28 -2.27
N ALA A 26 10.74 11.32 -2.90
CA ALA A 26 10.16 10.51 -3.96
C ALA A 26 9.14 9.50 -3.40
N LYS A 27 9.40 8.90 -2.24
CA LYS A 27 8.56 7.88 -1.63
C LYS A 27 7.14 8.35 -1.26
N PRO A 28 6.94 9.52 -0.63
CA PRO A 28 5.60 10.05 -0.38
C PRO A 28 4.85 10.45 -1.66
N LEU A 29 5.55 10.71 -2.77
CA LEU A 29 4.95 11.18 -4.01
C LEU A 29 4.39 10.05 -4.89
N LEU A 30 4.83 8.81 -4.68
CA LEU A 30 4.38 7.64 -5.43
C LEU A 30 2.89 7.34 -5.26
N MET A 31 2.43 7.31 -4.01
CA MET A 31 1.06 6.92 -3.67
C MET A 31 -0.01 7.95 -4.11
N PRO A 32 0.20 9.28 -3.97
CA PRO A 32 -0.71 10.30 -4.49
C PRO A 32 -0.78 10.30 -6.02
N LEU A 33 0.34 10.06 -6.71
CA LEU A 33 0.37 9.96 -8.17
C LEU A 33 -0.42 8.74 -8.66
N LEU A 34 -0.30 7.61 -7.95
CA LEU A 34 -1.05 6.40 -8.26
C LEU A 34 -2.54 6.57 -7.97
N ALA A 35 -2.90 7.21 -6.85
CA ALA A 35 -4.28 7.57 -6.52
C ALA A 35 -4.91 8.50 -7.55
N GLY A 36 -4.18 9.54 -7.97
CA GLY A 36 -4.61 10.46 -9.03
C GLY A 36 -4.79 9.76 -10.38
N TYR A 37 -3.86 8.89 -10.76
CA TYR A 37 -3.98 8.08 -11.98
C TYR A 37 -5.18 7.13 -11.94
N ALA A 38 -5.42 6.47 -10.79
CA ALA A 38 -6.57 5.61 -10.59
C ALA A 38 -7.90 6.40 -10.71
N ALA A 39 -7.98 7.57 -10.09
CA ALA A 39 -9.14 8.45 -10.19
C ALA A 39 -9.41 8.88 -11.64
N LEU A 40 -8.37 9.29 -12.38
CA LEU A 40 -8.47 9.69 -13.80
C LEU A 40 -8.89 8.53 -14.72
N ARG A 41 -8.58 7.29 -14.36
CA ARG A 41 -9.00 6.08 -15.09
C ARG A 41 -10.41 5.60 -14.70
N GLY A 42 -11.12 6.32 -13.83
CA GLY A 42 -12.46 5.94 -13.38
C GLY A 42 -12.46 4.81 -12.37
N ALA A 43 -11.37 4.64 -11.61
CA ALA A 43 -11.31 3.61 -10.57
C ALA A 43 -12.37 3.83 -9.48
N PRO A 44 -12.84 2.75 -8.84
CA PRO A 44 -13.82 2.84 -7.77
C PRO A 44 -13.29 3.68 -6.61
N ARG A 45 -14.16 4.51 -6.02
CA ARG A 45 -13.81 5.44 -4.92
C ARG A 45 -13.14 4.76 -3.74
N LEU A 46 -13.47 3.49 -3.46
CA LEU A 46 -12.82 2.69 -2.43
C LEU A 46 -11.34 2.42 -2.73
N LEU A 47 -10.97 2.24 -3.99
CA LEU A 47 -9.56 2.06 -4.39
C LEU A 47 -8.77 3.34 -4.14
N VAL A 48 -9.34 4.48 -4.50
CA VAL A 48 -8.71 5.79 -4.26
C VAL A 48 -8.57 6.05 -2.76
N ALA A 49 -9.60 5.75 -1.96
CA ALA A 49 -9.54 5.85 -0.51
C ALA A 49 -8.47 4.92 0.09
N ALA A 50 -8.38 3.67 -0.35
CA ALA A 50 -7.35 2.73 0.09
C ALA A 50 -5.93 3.25 -0.19
N LEU A 51 -5.71 3.84 -1.37
CA LEU A 51 -4.43 4.45 -1.75
C LEU A 51 -4.10 5.68 -0.92
N LEU A 52 -5.09 6.53 -0.60
CA LEU A 52 -4.89 7.70 0.27
C LEU A 52 -4.59 7.30 1.72
N PHE A 53 -5.24 6.27 2.24
CA PHE A 53 -4.94 5.72 3.57
C PHE A 53 -3.56 5.05 3.63
N GLY A 54 -3.14 4.37 2.56
CA GLY A 54 -1.77 3.87 2.47
C GLY A 54 -0.74 5.01 2.43
N TRP A 55 -1.03 6.10 1.71
CA TRP A 55 -0.16 7.29 1.70
C TRP A 55 -0.04 7.93 3.08
N GLY A 56 -1.17 8.08 3.78
CA GLY A 56 -1.17 8.57 5.17
C GLY A 56 -0.32 7.67 6.06
N GLY A 57 -0.43 6.34 5.90
CA GLY A 57 0.40 5.36 6.59
C GLY A 57 1.90 5.58 6.36
N ASP A 58 2.31 5.70 5.11
CA ASP A 58 3.71 5.97 4.74
C ASP A 58 4.22 7.27 5.38
N VAL A 59 3.45 8.36 5.31
CA VAL A 59 3.85 9.66 5.88
C VAL A 59 4.00 9.59 7.40
N PHE A 60 3.09 8.90 8.09
CA PHE A 60 3.14 8.77 9.54
C PHE A 60 4.25 7.82 10.03
N LEU A 61 4.62 6.80 9.25
CA LEU A 61 5.76 5.93 9.56
C LEU A 61 7.12 6.63 9.41
N LEU A 62 7.21 7.69 8.60
CA LEU A 62 8.42 8.51 8.51
C LEU A 62 8.65 9.42 9.72
N ALA A 63 7.62 9.63 10.55
CA ALA A 63 7.74 10.45 11.74
C ALA A 63 8.31 9.61 12.90
N ASP A 64 9.43 10.06 13.46
CA ASP A 64 10.20 9.37 14.50
C ASP A 64 9.52 9.46 15.89
N ASN A 65 8.27 8.99 15.97
CA ASN A 65 7.40 9.05 17.15
C ASN A 65 6.49 7.82 17.21
N ASP A 66 6.46 7.13 18.36
CA ASP A 66 5.64 5.94 18.61
C ASP A 66 4.14 6.16 18.31
N LEU A 67 3.61 7.35 18.62
CA LEU A 67 2.20 7.67 18.33
C LEU A 67 1.96 7.82 16.83
N ALA A 68 2.91 8.42 16.09
CA ALA A 68 2.80 8.53 14.65
C ALA A 68 2.92 7.15 13.99
N PHE A 69 3.82 6.30 14.47
CA PHE A 69 3.91 4.90 14.04
C PHE A 69 2.58 4.15 14.21
N LEU A 70 1.95 4.27 15.39
CA LEU A 70 0.65 3.63 15.66
C LEU A 70 -0.48 4.16 14.76
N VAL A 71 -0.50 5.48 14.52
CA VAL A 71 -1.45 6.10 13.59
C VAL A 71 -1.18 5.65 12.15
N GLY A 72 0.08 5.50 11.75
CA GLY A 72 0.48 4.97 10.45
C GLY A 72 -0.02 3.54 10.25
N MET A 73 0.20 2.66 11.23
CA MET A 73 -0.35 1.30 11.22
C MET A 73 -1.89 1.30 11.14
N GLY A 74 -2.56 2.18 11.89
CA GLY A 74 -4.02 2.34 11.83
C GLY A 74 -4.50 2.77 10.44
N SER A 75 -3.80 3.71 9.82
CA SER A 75 -4.09 4.18 8.45
C SER A 75 -3.94 3.04 7.44
N PHE A 76 -2.89 2.22 7.55
CA PHE A 76 -2.73 1.02 6.72
C PHE A 76 -3.87 0.01 6.92
N ALA A 77 -4.30 -0.21 8.16
CA ALA A 77 -5.40 -1.12 8.46
C ALA A 77 -6.71 -0.66 7.80
N VAL A 78 -7.03 0.64 7.86
CA VAL A 78 -8.20 1.20 7.18
C VAL A 78 -8.10 1.03 5.67
N GLY A 79 -6.92 1.28 5.08
CA GLY A 79 -6.67 1.02 3.66
C GLY A 79 -6.92 -0.44 3.25
N HIS A 80 -6.52 -1.40 4.08
CA HIS A 80 -6.79 -2.82 3.86
C HIS A 80 -8.29 -3.15 3.94
N VAL A 81 -9.03 -2.56 4.88
CA VAL A 81 -10.49 -2.70 4.94
C VAL A 81 -11.14 -2.17 3.66
N CYS A 82 -10.66 -1.04 3.11
CA CYS A 82 -11.12 -0.54 1.82
C CYS A 82 -10.83 -1.52 0.66
N TYR A 83 -9.67 -2.18 0.64
CA TYR A 83 -9.37 -3.22 -0.34
C TYR A 83 -10.26 -4.46 -0.18
N LEU A 84 -10.41 -4.97 1.03
CA LEU A 84 -11.24 -6.13 1.33
C LEU A 84 -12.70 -5.88 0.95
N THR A 85 -13.22 -4.69 1.24
CA THR A 85 -14.59 -4.31 0.87
C THR A 85 -14.77 -4.06 -0.62
N LEU A 86 -13.72 -3.65 -1.34
CA LEU A 86 -13.75 -3.49 -2.79
C LEU A 86 -13.70 -4.85 -3.51
N PHE A 87 -12.77 -5.71 -3.13
CA PHE A 87 -12.61 -7.04 -3.74
C PHE A 87 -13.69 -8.03 -3.29
N GLY A 88 -14.08 -7.99 -2.02
CA GLY A 88 -15.20 -8.78 -1.49
C GLY A 88 -16.55 -8.43 -2.11
N ARG A 89 -16.72 -7.18 -2.59
CA ARG A 89 -17.90 -6.79 -3.40
C ARG A 89 -17.87 -7.35 -4.82
N GLY A 90 -16.68 -7.60 -5.39
CA GLY A 90 -16.52 -8.21 -6.71
C GLY A 90 -16.73 -9.73 -6.72
N GLU A 91 -16.50 -10.40 -5.59
CA GLU A 91 -16.68 -11.85 -5.43
C GLU A 91 -18.16 -12.29 -5.45
N GLY A 92 -19.09 -11.40 -5.14
CA GLY A 92 -20.53 -11.69 -5.11
C GLY A 92 -21.21 -11.99 -6.46
N ARG A 93 -20.49 -11.98 -7.59
CA ARG A 93 -21.08 -12.15 -8.94
C ARG A 93 -20.51 -13.30 -9.78
N GLY A 94 -19.76 -14.24 -9.20
CA GLY A 94 -19.50 -15.52 -9.88
C GLY A 94 -18.13 -16.17 -9.72
N ARG A 95 -17.33 -15.84 -8.70
CA ARG A 95 -16.15 -16.64 -8.33
C ARG A 95 -16.42 -17.31 -6.98
N ALA A 96 -16.13 -18.62 -6.90
CA ALA A 96 -16.22 -19.36 -5.65
C ALA A 96 -15.41 -18.63 -4.57
N PRO A 97 -15.91 -18.55 -3.32
CA PRO A 97 -15.15 -17.93 -2.23
C PRO A 97 -13.77 -18.57 -2.20
N ALA A 98 -12.71 -17.75 -2.13
CA ALA A 98 -11.36 -18.26 -1.94
C ALA A 98 -11.42 -19.27 -0.78
N SER A 99 -11.05 -20.53 -1.05
CA SER A 99 -11.20 -21.57 -0.05
C SER A 99 -10.43 -21.15 1.21
N LEU A 100 -11.00 -21.41 2.39
CA LEU A 100 -10.32 -21.17 3.68
C LEU A 100 -8.88 -21.72 3.69
N VAL A 101 -8.64 -22.79 2.91
CA VAL A 101 -7.33 -23.40 2.68
C VAL A 101 -6.36 -22.45 1.99
N THR A 102 -6.78 -21.73 0.95
CA THR A 102 -5.92 -20.76 0.25
C THR A 102 -5.57 -19.58 1.16
N GLY A 103 -6.55 -19.10 1.94
CA GLY A 103 -6.32 -18.05 2.93
C GLY A 103 -5.36 -18.48 4.05
N ALA A 104 -5.55 -19.70 4.58
CA ALA A 104 -4.67 -20.27 5.59
C ALA A 104 -3.25 -20.51 5.05
N GLY A 105 -3.12 -21.01 3.82
CA GLY A 105 -1.82 -21.19 3.17
C GLY A 105 -1.05 -19.88 3.01
N TYR A 106 -1.74 -18.80 2.60
CA TYR A 106 -1.15 -17.47 2.52
C TYR A 106 -0.70 -16.96 3.89
N ALA A 107 -1.52 -17.12 4.93
CA ALA A 107 -1.19 -16.72 6.30
C ALA A 107 0.05 -17.43 6.83
N VAL A 108 0.18 -18.74 6.60
CA VAL A 108 1.35 -19.53 6.99
C VAL A 108 2.62 -19.01 6.31
N VAL A 109 2.59 -18.78 5.00
CA VAL A 109 3.74 -18.25 4.26
C VAL A 109 4.16 -16.89 4.82
N LEU A 110 3.19 -16.02 5.12
CA LEU A 110 3.45 -14.70 5.68
C LEU A 110 4.08 -14.77 7.07
N VAL A 111 3.57 -15.64 7.95
CA VAL A 111 4.14 -15.84 9.30
C VAL A 111 5.56 -16.40 9.22
N VAL A 112 5.79 -17.40 8.35
CA VAL A 112 7.15 -17.97 8.15
C VAL A 112 8.11 -16.88 7.66
N PHE A 113 7.70 -16.07 6.69
CA PHE A 113 8.52 -14.99 6.16
C PHE A 113 8.87 -13.94 7.23
N LEU A 114 7.88 -13.54 8.05
CA LEU A 114 8.11 -12.61 9.16
C LEU A 114 9.10 -13.17 10.18
N VAL A 115 9.01 -14.46 10.52
CA VAL A 115 9.94 -15.14 11.43
C VAL A 115 11.35 -15.26 10.85
N LEU A 116 11.49 -15.33 9.52
CA LEU A 116 12.81 -15.45 8.88
C LEU A 116 13.53 -14.11 8.70
N ILE A 117 12.80 -12.99 8.67
CA ILE A 117 13.37 -11.65 8.45
C ILE A 117 13.59 -10.88 9.76
N TRP A 118 12.96 -11.32 10.84
CA TRP A 118 13.20 -10.82 12.19
C TRP A 118 14.26 -11.67 12.90
#